data_AF-A0A4S4LS70-F1
#
_entry.id   AF-A0A4S4LS70-F1
#
_cell.length_a   1.000
_cell.length_b   1.000
_cell.length_c   1.000
_cell.angle_alpha   90.00
_cell.angle_beta   90.00
_cell.angle_gamma   90.00
#
_symmetry.space_group_name_H-M   'P 1'
#
loop_
_entity.id
_entity.type
_entity.pdbx_description
1 polymer ?
#
loop_
_entity_poly.entity_id
_entity_poly.type
_entity_poly.pdbx_seq_one_letter_code
_entity_poly.pdbx_strand_id
1 'polypeptide(L)'
;MPPQSSPNDTPSEQSHRQQPRRDLSFYAVLFFAVLPVWSVPPLSWAFVLYSLHTGAIWTYSRSQTAWFALALAEVFFSIYHLNLAFFVKRPCTMSAGNPAELQAAFNRVTQAGLAPLPEEGFDEETLDVSRPGSPAEVVERLDHHDPRAIDFRNSLRTWFRKAPWSHIHKQEMYQWLYWSIFNAHLPSLNTLTAARRQILDEVLELVEKRAGASIPDGTNPSVRPLLLTLDPVNVAWRPLVWYALISLGNHTLKLWYIHRWEMRHGVKDGIEYLLRVPRGYDFATGPDPVVFVHGLGLGLVQYKLILSRLLHLLGDRPILFPLQPHISQQVFHPGFLLPKGRKETAAAMRALLVELGWVRDEGEKEVSVDLDVLRARKGRVTLLSHSNGSFVHAWMLKAHPELYNRSCFVDPVTFCSWEGDVCYNFIYRPCTTGIHLVMRYFVSTELGVANLLQRNFDWSSNSLWYEEIPNARDPYRTKFFLGGNDIILNAERVKRYLTSHGVRKGLFYDPEGRHGQAFWAEGEGYKELVRWLTEPDHPSS
;
A
#
# COMPACT_ATOMS: atom_id res chain seq x y z
N MET A 1 14.46 39.13 0.75
CA MET A 1 14.37 38.38 2.02
C MET A 1 13.05 37.64 2.02
N PRO A 2 13.01 36.31 2.25
CA PRO A 2 11.74 35.63 2.44
C PRO A 2 11.12 36.10 3.77
N PRO A 3 9.79 36.25 3.86
CA PRO A 3 9.13 36.66 5.09
C PRO A 3 9.39 35.62 6.19
N GLN A 4 9.89 36.08 7.33
CA GLN A 4 10.00 35.26 8.53
C GLN A 4 8.57 34.92 8.98
N SER A 5 8.24 33.62 9.06
CA SER A 5 6.92 33.19 9.54
C SER A 5 6.69 33.75 10.93
N SER A 6 5.48 34.29 11.15
CA SER A 6 5.10 34.89 12.41
C SER A 6 4.83 33.77 13.44
N PRO A 7 5.09 33.99 14.74
CA PRO A 7 4.77 33.01 15.78
C PRO A 7 3.25 32.74 15.93
N ASN A 8 2.39 33.47 15.20
CA ASN A 8 0.94 33.28 15.16
C ASN A 8 0.44 32.47 13.94
N ASP A 9 1.33 32.01 13.05
CA ASP A 9 0.91 31.26 11.87
C ASP A 9 0.46 29.84 12.26
N THR A 10 -0.83 29.54 12.03
CA THR A 10 -1.39 28.19 12.22
C THR A 10 -0.54 27.15 11.47
N PRO A 11 -0.46 25.87 11.92
CA PRO A 11 0.40 24.87 11.27
C PRO A 11 0.12 24.69 9.77
N SER A 12 -1.09 25.01 9.30
CA SER A 12 -1.49 24.96 7.89
C SER A 12 -0.86 26.06 7.02
N GLU A 13 -0.47 27.18 7.62
CA GLU A 13 0.22 28.29 6.95
C GLU A 13 1.74 28.19 7.04
N GLN A 14 2.24 27.32 7.90
CA GLN A 14 3.66 27.04 7.95
C GLN A 14 4.06 26.30 6.67
N SER A 15 4.79 27.01 5.79
CA SER A 15 5.56 26.34 4.74
C SER A 15 6.40 25.27 5.42
N HIS A 16 6.49 24.08 4.82
CA HIS A 16 7.50 23.11 5.24
C HIS A 16 8.87 23.74 4.94
N ARG A 17 9.33 24.61 5.83
CA ARG A 17 10.48 25.50 5.68
C ARG A 17 11.68 24.65 5.27
N GLN A 18 12.24 24.96 4.09
CA GLN A 18 13.49 24.47 3.53
C GLN A 18 13.58 22.93 3.43
N GLN A 19 13.87 22.40 2.24
CA GLN A 19 14.25 20.98 2.14
C GLN A 19 15.34 20.69 3.18
N PRO A 20 15.11 19.79 4.15
CA PRO A 20 16.07 19.55 5.21
C PRO A 20 17.42 19.23 4.56
N ARG A 21 18.51 19.81 5.08
CA ARG A 21 19.85 19.45 4.59
C ARG A 21 20.01 17.94 4.73
N ARG A 22 20.58 17.31 3.69
CA ARG A 22 20.92 15.89 3.73
C ARG A 22 21.91 15.65 4.86
N ASP A 23 21.63 14.66 5.68
CA ASP A 23 22.51 14.28 6.78
C ASP A 23 23.68 13.41 6.28
N LEU A 24 24.59 13.05 7.18
CA LEU A 24 25.72 12.16 6.85
C LEU A 24 25.25 10.75 6.46
N SER A 25 24.12 10.27 7.02
CA SER A 25 23.59 8.95 6.73
C SER A 25 23.14 8.83 5.27
N PHE A 26 22.60 9.91 4.68
CA PHE A 26 22.28 9.99 3.26
C PHE A 26 23.51 9.76 2.40
N TYR A 27 24.61 10.47 2.67
CA TYR A 27 25.84 10.34 1.88
C TYR A 27 26.48 8.96 2.04
N ALA A 28 26.47 8.42 3.26
CA ALA A 28 26.95 7.06 3.49
C ALA A 28 26.19 6.03 2.64
N VAL A 29 24.85 6.06 2.65
CA VAL A 29 24.03 5.17 1.81
C VAL A 29 24.24 5.44 0.32
N LEU A 30 24.37 6.71 -0.08
CA LEU A 30 24.61 7.07 -1.47
C LEU A 30 25.90 6.43 -2.00
N PHE A 31 27.02 6.62 -1.30
CA PHE A 31 28.33 6.17 -1.75
C PHE A 31 28.58 4.67 -1.54
N PHE A 32 28.03 4.07 -0.49
CA PHE A 32 28.33 2.67 -0.15
C PHE A 32 27.25 1.67 -0.52
N ALA A 33 26.00 2.11 -0.80
CA ALA A 33 24.92 1.20 -1.18
C ALA A 33 24.34 1.50 -2.57
N VAL A 34 23.99 2.76 -2.86
CA VAL A 34 23.29 3.10 -4.11
C VAL A 34 24.25 3.22 -5.30
N LEU A 35 25.30 4.04 -5.20
CA LEU A 35 26.23 4.26 -6.32
C LEU A 35 26.94 2.99 -6.81
N PRO A 36 27.36 2.05 -5.94
CA PRO A 36 27.94 0.80 -6.40
C PRO A 36 26.98 -0.01 -7.28
N VAL A 37 25.69 -0.05 -6.94
CA VAL A 37 24.67 -0.78 -7.73
C VAL A 37 24.31 -0.01 -8.99
N TRP A 38 24.06 1.30 -8.85
CA TRP A 38 23.64 2.17 -9.95
C TRP A 38 24.71 2.36 -11.03
N SER A 39 26.00 2.29 -10.67
CA SER A 39 27.12 2.48 -11.61
C SER A 39 27.41 1.26 -12.48
N VAL A 40 26.86 0.08 -12.17
CA VAL A 40 27.14 -1.15 -12.94
C VAL A 40 26.76 -1.02 -14.43
N PRO A 41 25.55 -0.55 -14.82
CA PRO A 41 25.22 -0.39 -16.23
C PRO A 41 26.13 0.61 -16.98
N PRO A 42 26.34 1.87 -16.53
CA PRO A 42 27.20 2.81 -17.27
C PRO A 42 28.67 2.36 -17.34
N LEU A 43 29.20 1.73 -16.28
CA LEU A 43 30.55 1.16 -16.32
C LEU A 43 30.65 -0.01 -17.30
N SER A 44 29.61 -0.85 -17.40
CA SER A 44 29.55 -1.95 -18.37
C SER A 44 29.53 -1.42 -19.81
N TRP A 45 28.74 -0.37 -20.07
CA TRP A 45 28.75 0.33 -21.36
C TRP A 45 30.13 0.89 -21.71
N ALA A 46 30.76 1.61 -20.79
CA ALA A 46 32.09 2.18 -21.00
C ALA A 46 33.13 1.10 -21.31
N PHE A 47 33.12 -0.01 -20.55
CA PHE A 47 34.03 -1.13 -20.74
C PHE A 47 33.81 -1.83 -22.09
N VAL A 48 32.57 -2.14 -22.46
CA VAL A 48 32.26 -2.79 -23.74
C VAL A 48 32.65 -1.90 -24.93
N LEU A 49 32.27 -0.62 -24.90
CA LEU A 49 32.61 0.33 -25.97
C LEU A 49 34.13 0.51 -26.11
N TYR A 50 34.85 0.64 -24.99
CA TYR A 50 36.31 0.71 -25.00
C TYR A 50 36.95 -0.54 -25.60
N SER A 51 36.49 -1.72 -25.19
CA SER A 51 37.02 -3.01 -25.66
C SER A 51 36.82 -3.20 -27.17
N LEU A 52 35.66 -2.79 -27.68
CA LEU A 52 35.35 -2.84 -29.12
C LEU A 52 36.14 -1.79 -29.91
N HIS A 53 36.27 -0.56 -29.39
CA HIS A 53 36.98 0.53 -30.08
C HIS A 53 38.49 0.27 -30.19
N THR A 54 39.10 -0.26 -29.14
CA THR A 54 40.55 -0.54 -29.10
C THR A 54 40.93 -1.88 -29.72
N GLY A 55 39.96 -2.75 -30.00
CA GLY A 55 40.21 -4.14 -30.40
C GLY A 55 40.80 -5.01 -29.29
N ALA A 56 40.85 -4.53 -28.04
CA ALA A 56 41.39 -5.27 -26.90
C ALA A 56 40.67 -6.61 -26.65
N ILE A 57 39.43 -6.76 -27.12
CA ILE A 57 38.68 -8.02 -27.03
C ILE A 57 39.46 -9.23 -27.61
N TRP A 58 40.28 -9.01 -28.64
CA TRP A 58 41.04 -10.06 -29.30
C TRP A 58 42.27 -10.52 -28.51
N THR A 59 42.67 -9.77 -27.48
CA THR A 59 43.86 -10.05 -26.65
C THR A 59 43.49 -10.49 -25.23
N TYR A 60 42.20 -10.58 -24.91
CA TYR A 60 41.72 -10.95 -23.59
C TYR A 60 42.03 -12.41 -23.23
N SER A 61 42.50 -12.60 -22.00
CA SER A 61 42.57 -13.91 -21.36
C SER A 61 41.17 -14.45 -21.06
N ARG A 62 41.03 -15.74 -20.74
CA ARG A 62 39.73 -16.38 -20.48
C ARG A 62 38.89 -15.66 -19.40
N SER A 63 39.54 -15.15 -18.35
CA SER A 63 38.86 -14.41 -17.28
C SER A 63 38.39 -13.03 -17.76
N GLN A 64 39.20 -12.33 -18.57
CA GLN A 64 38.83 -11.06 -19.18
C GLN A 64 37.70 -11.22 -20.21
N THR A 65 37.71 -12.30 -20.99
CA THR A 65 36.60 -12.67 -21.88
C THR A 65 35.31 -12.90 -21.09
N ALA A 66 35.38 -13.56 -19.93
CA ALA A 66 34.21 -13.75 -19.06
C ALA A 66 33.67 -12.41 -18.53
N TRP A 67 34.55 -11.51 -18.05
CA TRP A 67 34.15 -10.17 -17.63
C TRP A 67 33.53 -9.35 -18.76
N PHE A 68 34.09 -9.44 -19.97
CA PHE A 68 33.50 -8.83 -21.16
C PHE A 68 32.11 -9.38 -21.47
N ALA A 69 31.94 -10.72 -21.41
CA ALA A 69 30.64 -11.35 -21.62
C ALA A 69 29.59 -10.91 -20.58
N LEU A 70 29.97 -10.79 -19.31
CA LEU A 70 29.09 -10.29 -18.25
C LEU A 70 28.71 -8.82 -18.48
N ALA A 71 29.68 -7.97 -18.83
CA ALA A 71 29.41 -6.56 -19.14
C ALA A 71 28.52 -6.42 -20.40
N LEU A 72 28.72 -7.28 -21.41
CA LEU A 72 27.89 -7.31 -22.60
C LEU A 72 26.46 -7.75 -22.28
N ALA A 73 26.28 -8.77 -21.43
CA ALA A 73 24.96 -9.19 -20.96
C ALA A 73 24.26 -8.06 -20.18
N GLU A 74 25.00 -7.32 -19.35
CA GLU A 74 24.50 -6.13 -18.65
C GLU A 74 24.08 -5.04 -19.64
N VAL A 75 24.86 -4.78 -20.68
CA VAL A 75 24.51 -3.83 -21.75
C VAL A 75 23.17 -4.22 -22.40
N PHE A 76 23.01 -5.47 -22.83
CA PHE A 76 21.75 -5.94 -23.40
C PHE A 76 20.58 -5.85 -22.42
N PHE A 77 20.80 -6.24 -21.16
CA PHE A 77 19.78 -6.13 -20.13
C PHE A 77 19.40 -4.67 -19.86
N SER A 78 20.35 -3.73 -19.87
CA SER A 78 20.06 -2.31 -19.66
C SER A 78 19.17 -1.73 -20.76
N ILE A 79 19.35 -2.17 -22.01
CA ILE A 79 18.47 -1.82 -23.14
C ILE A 79 17.08 -2.41 -22.94
N TYR A 80 17.00 -3.69 -22.55
CA TYR A 80 15.74 -4.35 -22.22
C TYR A 80 15.00 -3.61 -21.09
N HIS A 81 15.68 -3.29 -19.99
CA HIS A 81 15.13 -2.55 -18.87
C HIS A 81 14.66 -1.15 -19.30
N LEU A 82 15.41 -0.47 -20.18
CA LEU A 82 15.00 0.82 -20.72
C LEU A 82 13.71 0.71 -21.54
N ASN A 83 13.56 -0.33 -22.36
CA ASN A 83 12.33 -0.61 -23.10
C ASN A 83 11.14 -0.85 -22.15
N LEU A 84 11.34 -1.60 -21.08
CA LEU A 84 10.30 -1.78 -20.05
C LEU A 84 9.95 -0.47 -19.34
N ALA A 85 10.95 0.36 -19.00
CA ALA A 85 10.72 1.67 -18.40
C ALA A 85 9.92 2.59 -19.35
N PHE A 86 10.15 2.52 -20.67
CA PHE A 86 9.33 3.22 -21.65
C PHE A 86 7.90 2.68 -21.74
N PHE A 87 7.72 1.36 -21.62
CA PHE A 87 6.39 0.76 -21.54
C PHE A 87 5.59 1.30 -20.33
N VAL A 88 6.22 1.33 -19.15
CA VAL A 88 5.58 1.83 -17.92
C VAL A 88 5.31 3.35 -17.98
N LYS A 89 6.11 4.12 -18.72
CA LYS A 89 5.88 5.58 -18.87
C LYS A 89 4.60 5.93 -19.63
N ARG A 90 4.00 4.99 -20.36
CA ARG A 90 2.75 5.22 -21.11
C ARG A 90 1.64 5.75 -20.19
N PRO A 91 0.66 6.50 -20.72
CA PRO A 91 -0.46 7.01 -19.94
C PRO A 91 -1.19 5.89 -19.19
N CYS A 92 -1.70 6.21 -18.01
CA CYS A 92 -2.54 5.29 -17.24
C CYS A 92 -3.71 4.77 -18.09
N THR A 93 -3.93 3.46 -18.08
CA THR A 93 -5.02 2.80 -18.82
C THR A 93 -6.26 2.55 -17.95
N MET A 94 -6.22 2.90 -16.66
CA MET A 94 -7.37 2.74 -15.78
C MET A 94 -8.46 3.74 -16.14
N SER A 95 -9.66 3.26 -16.41
CA SER A 95 -10.83 4.11 -16.63
C SER A 95 -11.13 4.94 -15.39
N ALA A 96 -11.77 6.09 -15.57
CA ALA A 96 -12.41 6.80 -14.45
C ALA A 96 -13.29 5.80 -13.68
N GLY A 97 -13.18 5.81 -12.35
CA GLY A 97 -13.98 4.95 -11.48
C GLY A 97 -15.47 5.22 -11.66
N ASN A 98 -16.31 4.34 -11.10
CA ASN A 98 -17.76 4.58 -11.11
C ASN A 98 -18.05 5.93 -10.41
N PRO A 99 -18.68 6.91 -11.10
CA PRO A 99 -18.94 8.23 -10.52
C PRO A 99 -19.67 8.19 -9.18
N ALA A 100 -20.57 7.21 -8.99
CA ALA A 100 -21.29 7.04 -7.74
C ALA A 100 -20.38 6.54 -6.59
N GLU A 101 -19.47 5.59 -6.87
CA GLU A 101 -18.48 5.13 -5.89
C GLU A 101 -17.53 6.27 -5.50
N LEU A 102 -17.13 7.09 -6.47
CA LEU A 102 -16.26 8.24 -6.24
C LEU A 102 -16.96 9.32 -5.43
N GLN A 103 -18.20 9.68 -5.76
CA GLN A 103 -18.98 10.65 -4.99
C GLN A 103 -19.17 10.18 -3.54
N ALA A 104 -19.49 8.91 -3.33
CA ALA A 104 -19.59 8.32 -1.99
C ALA A 104 -18.25 8.39 -1.24
N ALA A 105 -17.13 8.09 -1.91
CA ALA A 105 -15.80 8.19 -1.32
C ALA A 105 -15.46 9.64 -0.93
N PHE A 106 -15.75 10.62 -1.78
CA PHE A 106 -15.52 12.04 -1.49
C PHE A 106 -16.36 12.53 -0.32
N ASN A 107 -17.64 12.15 -0.25
CA ASN A 107 -18.50 12.47 0.89
C ASN A 107 -17.93 11.88 2.19
N ARG A 108 -17.47 10.62 2.16
CA ARG A 108 -16.82 10.01 3.33
C ARG A 108 -15.55 10.75 3.73
N VAL A 109 -14.72 11.18 2.77
CA VAL A 109 -13.50 11.96 3.06
C VAL A 109 -13.80 13.30 3.71
N THR A 110 -14.82 14.02 3.22
CA THR A 110 -15.20 15.33 3.78
C THR A 110 -15.89 15.19 5.14
N GLN A 111 -16.54 14.05 5.39
CA GLN A 111 -17.15 13.74 6.68
C GLN A 111 -16.18 13.16 7.73
N ALA A 112 -15.11 12.49 7.29
CA ALA A 112 -14.16 11.82 8.17
C ALA A 112 -13.57 12.79 9.21
N GLY A 113 -13.78 12.48 10.49
CA GLY A 113 -13.33 13.29 11.62
C GLY A 113 -14.13 14.57 11.87
N LEU A 114 -15.36 14.71 11.33
CA LEU A 114 -16.31 15.74 11.77
C LEU A 114 -16.93 15.39 13.12
N ALA A 115 -17.17 14.10 13.34
CA ALA A 115 -17.85 13.62 14.53
C ALA A 115 -17.14 14.07 15.81
N PRO A 116 -17.84 14.68 16.77
CA PRO A 116 -17.30 15.07 18.07
C PRO A 116 -17.13 13.81 18.92
N LEU A 117 -16.19 12.95 18.52
CA LEU A 117 -15.81 11.75 19.23
C LEU A 117 -14.69 12.17 20.19
N PRO A 118 -14.84 11.99 21.53
CA PRO A 118 -13.78 12.32 22.46
C PRO A 118 -12.51 11.54 22.12
N GLU A 119 -11.34 12.20 22.15
CA GLU A 119 -10.04 11.56 21.92
C GLU A 119 -9.76 10.46 22.96
N GLU A 120 -10.30 10.64 24.17
CA GLU A 120 -10.42 9.61 25.22
C GLU A 120 -11.86 9.07 25.26
N GLY A 121 -12.20 8.16 24.35
CA GLY A 121 -13.56 7.65 24.21
C GLY A 121 -14.04 6.68 25.30
N PHE A 122 -15.32 6.32 25.21
CA PHE A 122 -16.15 5.50 26.12
C PHE A 122 -15.90 3.97 26.11
N ASP A 123 -16.50 3.26 27.06
CA ASP A 123 -16.39 1.81 27.34
C ASP A 123 -16.63 0.88 26.12
N GLU A 124 -15.90 -0.25 26.07
CA GLU A 124 -15.94 -1.23 24.97
C GLU A 124 -17.20 -2.11 25.01
N GLU A 125 -17.87 -2.23 26.15
CA GLU A 125 -18.92 -3.24 26.39
C GLU A 125 -20.24 -3.00 25.63
N THR A 126 -20.45 -1.82 25.06
CA THR A 126 -21.62 -1.53 24.20
C THR A 126 -21.27 -1.74 22.73
N LEU A 127 -21.34 -3.00 22.28
CA LEU A 127 -21.23 -3.40 20.87
C LEU A 127 -22.51 -3.08 20.06
N ASP A 128 -23.65 -2.89 20.74
CA ASP A 128 -24.99 -2.78 20.12
C ASP A 128 -25.36 -1.38 19.61
N VAL A 129 -24.56 -0.35 19.89
CA VAL A 129 -24.87 1.01 19.43
C VAL A 129 -24.07 1.31 18.17
N SER A 130 -24.78 1.63 17.08
CA SER A 130 -24.19 2.23 15.87
C SER A 130 -23.52 3.56 16.26
N ARG A 131 -22.22 3.53 16.57
CA ARG A 131 -21.45 4.75 16.87
C ARG A 131 -21.16 5.43 15.53
N PRO A 132 -21.58 6.68 15.32
CA PRO A 132 -21.38 7.37 14.05
C PRO A 132 -19.90 7.77 13.91
N GLY A 133 -19.07 6.82 13.47
CA GLY A 133 -17.72 7.09 12.97
C GLY A 133 -17.75 7.59 11.52
N SER A 134 -18.65 8.51 11.17
CA SER A 134 -19.00 8.81 9.76
C SER A 134 -19.58 7.60 9.00
N PRO A 135 -20.41 7.79 7.96
CA PRO A 135 -20.86 9.04 7.36
C PRO A 135 -22.32 9.34 7.73
N ALA A 136 -22.56 10.00 8.87
CA ALA A 136 -23.90 10.45 9.24
C ALA A 136 -24.00 11.97 9.49
N GLU A 137 -22.87 12.69 9.48
CA GLU A 137 -22.86 14.12 9.76
C GLU A 137 -22.97 14.97 8.49
N VAL A 138 -23.75 16.04 8.58
CA VAL A 138 -23.88 17.04 7.53
C VAL A 138 -22.63 17.92 7.55
N VAL A 139 -22.02 18.14 6.40
CA VAL A 139 -20.86 19.03 6.27
C VAL A 139 -21.34 20.48 6.33
N GLU A 140 -21.46 21.01 7.54
CA GLU A 140 -21.63 22.45 7.78
C GLU A 140 -20.29 23.18 7.66
N ARG A 141 -20.34 24.48 7.36
CA ARG A 141 -19.12 25.30 7.26
C ARG A 141 -18.50 25.46 8.64
N LEU A 142 -17.31 24.89 8.82
CA LEU A 142 -16.56 25.03 10.06
C LEU A 142 -16.02 26.46 10.21
N ASP A 143 -15.78 26.88 11.45
CA ASP A 143 -15.02 28.11 11.71
C ASP A 143 -13.57 27.94 11.24
N HIS A 144 -12.96 29.03 10.79
CA HIS A 144 -11.58 29.03 10.31
C HIS A 144 -10.59 28.52 11.37
N HIS A 145 -10.83 28.82 12.64
CA HIS A 145 -9.97 28.45 13.78
C HIS A 145 -10.41 27.16 14.47
N ASP A 146 -11.45 26.48 13.95
CA ASP A 146 -11.84 25.15 14.46
C ASP A 146 -10.63 24.19 14.32
N PRO A 147 -10.23 23.48 15.39
CA PRO A 147 -9.14 22.51 15.33
C PRO A 147 -9.30 21.47 14.22
N ARG A 148 -10.54 21.04 13.92
CA ARG A 148 -10.86 20.09 12.85
C ARG A 148 -10.61 20.69 11.47
N ALA A 149 -10.91 21.98 11.29
CA ALA A 149 -10.64 22.70 10.06
C ALA A 149 -9.12 22.89 9.85
N ILE A 150 -8.39 23.25 10.91
CA ILE A 150 -6.92 23.36 10.89
C ILE A 150 -6.27 22.01 10.54
N ASP A 151 -6.70 20.92 11.19
CA ASP A 151 -6.20 19.56 10.94
C ASP A 151 -6.51 19.09 9.50
N PHE A 152 -7.71 19.38 8.99
CA PHE A 152 -8.06 19.08 7.60
C PHE A 152 -7.18 19.83 6.59
N ARG A 153 -6.99 21.15 6.77
CA ARG A 153 -6.08 21.95 5.91
C ARG A 153 -4.65 21.41 5.95
N ASN A 154 -4.18 21.01 7.14
CA ASN A 154 -2.85 20.43 7.33
C ASN A 154 -2.66 19.08 6.63
N SER A 155 -3.69 18.25 6.63
CA SER A 155 -3.65 16.93 6.00
C SER A 155 -3.76 17.08 4.49
N LEU A 156 -4.76 17.82 3.99
CA LEU A 156 -5.02 17.97 2.57
C LEU A 156 -3.86 18.64 1.80
N ARG A 157 -3.17 19.62 2.40
CA ARG A 157 -2.01 20.28 1.77
C ARG A 157 -0.84 19.32 1.47
N THR A 158 -0.83 18.10 2.02
CA THR A 158 0.14 17.06 1.66
C THR A 158 0.08 16.73 0.16
N TRP A 159 -1.11 16.75 -0.44
CA TRP A 159 -1.33 16.64 -1.89
C TRP A 159 -0.77 17.82 -2.69
N PHE A 160 -0.39 18.89 -2.02
CA PHE A 160 0.20 20.08 -2.61
C PHE A 160 1.64 20.26 -2.13
N ARG A 161 2.33 19.13 -1.87
CA ARG A 161 3.73 19.08 -1.40
C ARG A 161 3.95 19.87 -0.11
N LYS A 162 2.93 19.93 0.75
CA LYS A 162 2.92 20.67 2.01
C LYS A 162 3.17 22.18 1.81
N ALA A 163 2.68 22.74 0.70
CA ALA A 163 2.59 24.19 0.52
C ALA A 163 1.73 24.82 1.62
N PRO A 164 1.96 26.09 2.00
CA PRO A 164 1.01 26.81 2.86
C PRO A 164 -0.38 26.81 2.24
N TRP A 165 -1.41 26.68 3.08
CA TRP A 165 -2.79 26.59 2.60
C TRP A 165 -3.20 27.82 1.77
N SER A 166 -2.85 29.02 2.22
CA SER A 166 -3.07 30.28 1.49
C SER A 166 -2.46 30.34 0.08
N HIS A 167 -1.46 29.51 -0.23
CA HIS A 167 -0.83 29.46 -1.56
C HIS A 167 -1.51 28.49 -2.52
N ILE A 168 -2.46 27.67 -2.07
CA ILE A 168 -3.20 26.72 -2.91
C ILE A 168 -4.40 27.46 -3.50
N HIS A 169 -4.43 27.68 -4.82
CA HIS A 169 -5.54 28.37 -5.48
C HIS A 169 -6.50 27.37 -6.15
N LYS A 170 -7.67 27.85 -6.58
CA LYS A 170 -8.72 27.03 -7.19
C LYS A 170 -8.23 26.23 -8.39
N GLN A 171 -7.32 26.78 -9.21
CA GLN A 171 -6.79 26.05 -10.37
C GLN A 171 -6.03 24.79 -9.95
N GLU A 172 -5.13 24.88 -8.97
CA GLU A 172 -4.38 23.72 -8.48
C GLU A 172 -5.31 22.74 -7.74
N MET A 173 -6.31 23.24 -7.00
CA MET A 173 -7.31 22.40 -6.35
C MET A 173 -8.16 21.63 -7.38
N TYR A 174 -8.64 22.29 -8.44
CA TYR A 174 -9.36 21.62 -9.51
C TYR A 174 -8.50 20.60 -10.25
N GLN A 175 -7.21 20.84 -10.42
CA GLN A 175 -6.32 19.83 -11.01
C GLN A 175 -6.27 18.57 -10.16
N TRP A 176 -6.12 18.72 -8.84
CA TRP A 176 -6.11 17.60 -7.91
C TRP A 176 -7.47 16.89 -7.84
N LEU A 177 -8.57 17.64 -7.75
CA LEU A 177 -9.93 17.09 -7.73
C LEU A 177 -10.26 16.35 -9.03
N TYR A 178 -9.91 16.93 -10.18
CA TYR A 178 -10.18 16.32 -11.48
C TYR A 178 -9.40 15.03 -11.67
N TRP A 179 -8.14 14.99 -11.23
CA TRP A 179 -7.34 13.77 -11.22
C TRP A 179 -7.92 12.72 -10.27
N SER A 180 -8.25 13.08 -9.04
CA SER A 180 -8.76 12.12 -8.05
C SER A 180 -10.14 11.56 -8.41
N ILE A 181 -10.97 12.29 -9.16
CA ILE A 181 -12.27 11.82 -9.66
C ILE A 181 -12.13 11.10 -11.01
N PHE A 182 -11.51 11.73 -12.00
CA PHE A 182 -11.55 11.26 -13.39
C PHE A 182 -10.26 10.57 -13.85
N ASN A 183 -9.23 10.53 -13.00
CA ASN A 183 -7.90 9.99 -13.34
C ASN A 183 -7.33 10.60 -14.63
N ALA A 184 -7.56 11.91 -14.84
CA ALA A 184 -7.21 12.62 -16.06
C ALA A 184 -6.66 14.02 -15.74
N HIS A 185 -5.94 14.62 -16.69
CA HIS A 185 -5.53 16.01 -16.56
C HIS A 185 -6.73 16.94 -16.73
N LEU A 186 -6.80 17.98 -15.90
CA LEU A 186 -7.83 19.03 -16.01
C LEU A 186 -7.71 19.71 -17.39
N PRO A 187 -8.74 19.61 -18.26
CA PRO A 187 -8.77 20.39 -19.49
C PRO A 187 -9.04 21.87 -19.18
N SER A 188 -9.01 22.75 -20.19
CA SER A 188 -9.43 24.14 -20.00
C SER A 188 -10.82 24.20 -19.39
N LEU A 189 -11.03 25.09 -18.41
CA LEU A 189 -12.31 25.19 -17.71
C LEU A 189 -13.47 25.52 -18.66
N ASN A 190 -13.19 26.20 -19.79
CA ASN A 190 -14.17 26.55 -20.81
C ASN A 190 -14.59 25.36 -21.69
N THR A 191 -13.81 24.28 -21.71
CA THR A 191 -14.11 23.08 -22.51
C THR A 191 -14.72 21.96 -21.67
N LEU A 192 -14.90 22.17 -20.35
CA LEU A 192 -15.57 21.23 -19.48
C LEU A 192 -17.07 21.18 -19.78
N THR A 193 -17.62 19.97 -19.85
CA THR A 193 -19.07 19.76 -19.84
C THR A 193 -19.67 20.32 -18.55
N ALA A 194 -20.87 20.89 -18.63
CA ALA A 194 -21.59 21.44 -17.46
C ALA A 194 -21.66 20.45 -16.29
N ALA A 195 -21.95 19.17 -16.55
CA ALA A 195 -22.02 18.13 -15.53
C ALA A 195 -20.69 17.92 -14.78
N ARG A 196 -19.56 17.81 -15.49
CA ARG A 196 -18.24 17.68 -14.84
C ARG A 196 -17.86 18.94 -14.07
N ARG A 197 -18.21 20.12 -14.58
CA ARG A 197 -17.96 21.39 -13.91
C ARG A 197 -18.73 21.48 -12.60
N GLN A 198 -20.01 21.13 -12.63
CA GLN A 198 -20.87 21.10 -11.45
C GLN A 198 -20.32 20.17 -10.37
N ILE A 199 -19.89 18.95 -10.73
CA ILE A 199 -19.28 18.02 -9.76
C ILE A 199 -18.04 18.63 -9.09
N LEU A 200 -17.16 19.29 -9.86
CA LEU A 200 -15.98 19.94 -9.29
C LEU A 200 -16.35 21.08 -8.33
N ASP A 201 -17.33 21.90 -8.71
CA ASP A 201 -17.77 23.04 -7.90
C ASP A 201 -18.44 22.57 -6.60
N GLU A 202 -19.28 21.52 -6.66
CA GLU A 202 -19.91 20.90 -5.49
C GLU A 202 -18.86 20.31 -4.52
N VAL A 203 -17.88 19.56 -5.04
CA VAL A 203 -16.82 18.98 -4.21
C VAL A 203 -15.92 20.08 -3.63
N LEU A 204 -15.61 21.12 -4.41
CA LEU A 204 -14.85 22.27 -3.91
C LEU A 204 -15.59 22.96 -2.76
N GLU A 205 -16.90 23.14 -2.86
CA GLU A 205 -17.72 23.72 -1.79
C GLU A 205 -17.64 22.88 -0.51
N LEU A 206 -17.71 21.54 -0.61
CA LEU A 206 -17.54 20.66 0.54
C LEU A 206 -16.14 20.77 1.17
N VAL A 207 -15.10 20.89 0.33
CA VAL A 207 -13.72 21.11 0.79
C VAL A 207 -13.60 22.44 1.52
N GLU A 208 -14.17 23.54 0.99
CA GLU A 208 -14.14 24.86 1.63
C GLU A 208 -14.92 24.89 2.95
N LYS A 209 -16.09 24.22 3.00
CA LYS A 209 -16.87 24.06 4.24
C LYS A 209 -16.07 23.32 5.30
N ARG A 210 -15.46 22.19 4.94
CA ARG A 210 -14.63 21.38 5.84
C ARG A 210 -13.34 22.09 6.25
N ALA A 211 -12.75 22.85 5.36
CA ALA A 211 -11.55 23.64 5.62
C ALA A 211 -11.84 24.91 6.42
N GLY A 212 -13.11 25.31 6.63
CA GLY A 212 -13.46 26.59 7.28
C GLY A 212 -12.87 27.81 6.58
N ALA A 213 -12.48 27.68 5.31
CA ALA A 213 -11.72 28.66 4.55
C ALA A 213 -12.07 28.55 3.07
N SER A 214 -12.29 29.68 2.41
CA SER A 214 -12.42 29.70 0.96
C SER A 214 -11.05 29.60 0.29
N ILE A 215 -10.99 28.92 -0.85
CA ILE A 215 -9.77 28.73 -1.61
C ILE A 215 -9.59 29.94 -2.54
N PRO A 216 -8.42 30.60 -2.53
CA PRO A 216 -8.15 31.76 -3.37
C PRO A 216 -8.40 31.51 -4.87
N ASP A 217 -8.96 32.51 -5.55
CA ASP A 217 -9.14 32.46 -7.01
C ASP A 217 -7.80 32.53 -7.77
N GLY A 218 -7.81 32.06 -9.01
CA GLY A 218 -6.65 32.09 -9.89
C GLY A 218 -5.74 30.87 -9.77
N THR A 219 -4.45 31.08 -9.99
CA THR A 219 -3.40 30.04 -10.03
C THR A 219 -2.15 30.55 -9.31
N ASN A 220 -1.44 29.63 -8.67
CA ASN A 220 -0.11 29.89 -8.14
C ASN A 220 0.90 28.91 -8.77
N PRO A 221 1.72 29.35 -9.74
CA PRO A 221 2.67 28.46 -10.45
C PRO A 221 3.74 27.80 -9.56
N SER A 222 3.96 28.31 -8.35
CA SER A 222 4.90 27.72 -7.38
C SER A 222 4.34 26.49 -6.68
N VAL A 223 3.01 26.33 -6.66
CA VAL A 223 2.33 25.18 -6.10
C VAL A 223 2.02 24.19 -7.22
N ARG A 224 2.29 22.92 -6.95
CA ARG A 224 1.93 21.83 -7.85
C ARG A 224 1.19 20.76 -7.05
N PRO A 225 0.04 20.27 -7.51
CA PRO A 225 -0.58 19.10 -6.91
C PRO A 225 0.22 17.83 -7.23
N LEU A 226 0.04 16.79 -6.41
CA LEU A 226 0.49 15.43 -6.71
C LEU A 226 -0.62 14.75 -7.52
N LEU A 227 -0.30 14.29 -8.73
CA LEU A 227 -1.27 13.65 -9.62
C LEU A 227 -0.88 12.19 -9.91
N LEU A 228 -0.07 11.57 -9.04
CA LEU A 228 0.34 10.16 -8.98
C LEU A 228 0.36 9.41 -10.32
N THR A 229 -0.81 8.94 -10.78
CA THR A 229 -0.98 8.14 -11.99
C THR A 229 -0.67 8.88 -13.29
N LEU A 230 -0.70 10.20 -13.25
CA LEU A 230 -0.42 11.11 -14.37
C LEU A 230 0.96 11.76 -14.28
N ASP A 231 1.53 11.84 -13.08
CA ASP A 231 2.88 12.37 -12.89
C ASP A 231 3.93 11.48 -13.61
N PRO A 232 5.10 12.03 -13.97
CA PRO A 232 6.16 11.26 -14.60
C PRO A 232 6.61 10.08 -13.73
N VAL A 233 6.65 8.88 -14.30
CA VAL A 233 7.10 7.69 -13.56
C VAL A 233 8.56 7.84 -13.17
N ASN A 234 8.82 7.73 -11.87
CA ASN A 234 10.16 7.64 -11.34
C ASN A 234 10.65 6.18 -11.28
N VAL A 235 11.49 5.77 -12.24
CA VAL A 235 12.16 4.47 -12.26
C VAL A 235 13.66 4.69 -12.17
N ALA A 236 14.31 4.02 -11.22
CA ALA A 236 15.76 3.93 -11.14
C ALA A 236 16.20 2.58 -11.71
N TRP A 237 17.21 2.59 -12.58
CA TRP A 237 17.75 1.36 -13.14
C TRP A 237 18.55 0.57 -12.10
N ARG A 238 18.61 -0.73 -12.34
CA ARG A 238 19.35 -1.71 -11.54
C ARG A 238 20.00 -2.72 -12.47
N PRO A 239 21.16 -3.26 -12.09
CA PRO A 239 21.86 -4.19 -12.95
C PRO A 239 21.17 -5.55 -13.02
N LEU A 240 21.47 -6.30 -14.07
CA LEU A 240 20.99 -7.67 -14.29
C LEU A 240 21.23 -8.54 -13.05
N VAL A 241 22.42 -8.44 -12.46
CA VAL A 241 22.80 -9.23 -11.28
C VAL A 241 21.86 -9.01 -10.09
N TRP A 242 21.34 -7.79 -9.90
CA TRP A 242 20.40 -7.48 -8.82
C TRP A 242 19.11 -8.30 -8.97
N TYR A 243 18.49 -8.23 -10.14
CA TYR A 243 17.27 -8.97 -10.42
C TYR A 243 17.51 -10.49 -10.47
N ALA A 244 18.66 -10.93 -11.00
CA ALA A 244 19.02 -12.34 -11.02
C ALA A 244 19.15 -12.91 -9.60
N LEU A 245 19.80 -12.20 -8.67
CA LEU A 245 19.93 -12.63 -7.27
C LEU A 245 18.57 -12.69 -6.56
N ILE A 246 17.70 -11.70 -6.77
CA ILE A 246 16.35 -11.70 -6.17
C ILE A 246 15.50 -12.84 -6.74
N SER A 247 15.54 -13.05 -8.05
CA SER A 247 14.81 -14.13 -8.70
C SER A 247 15.31 -15.50 -8.24
N LEU A 248 16.63 -15.70 -8.17
CA LEU A 248 17.24 -16.91 -7.64
C LEU A 248 16.86 -17.15 -6.17
N GLY A 249 16.93 -16.11 -5.33
CA GLY A 249 16.56 -16.22 -3.92
C GLY A 249 15.09 -16.60 -3.72
N ASN A 250 14.18 -15.96 -4.47
CA ASN A 250 12.75 -16.28 -4.43
C ASN A 250 12.47 -17.70 -4.95
N HIS A 251 13.10 -18.10 -6.06
CA HIS A 251 12.96 -19.44 -6.61
C HIS A 251 13.48 -20.51 -5.64
N THR A 252 14.66 -20.29 -5.05
CA THR A 252 15.26 -21.20 -4.08
C THR A 252 14.39 -21.32 -2.83
N LEU A 253 13.87 -20.21 -2.30
CA LEU A 253 12.96 -20.24 -1.15
C LEU A 253 11.64 -20.92 -1.49
N LYS A 254 11.09 -20.69 -2.69
CA LYS A 254 9.89 -21.40 -3.16
C LYS A 254 10.10 -22.91 -3.14
N LEU A 255 11.19 -23.41 -3.74
CA LEU A 255 11.54 -24.83 -3.71
C LEU A 255 11.75 -25.33 -2.28
N TRP A 256 12.43 -24.54 -1.44
CA TRP A 256 12.62 -24.88 -0.04
C TRP A 256 11.29 -25.03 0.71
N TYR A 257 10.32 -24.14 0.51
CA TYR A 257 8.98 -24.26 1.09
C TYR A 257 8.23 -25.49 0.57
N ILE A 258 8.34 -25.80 -0.72
CA ILE A 258 7.72 -27.00 -1.29
C ILE A 258 8.29 -28.27 -0.65
N HIS A 259 9.62 -28.38 -0.56
CA HIS A 259 10.28 -29.60 -0.07
C HIS A 259 10.31 -29.73 1.46
N ARG A 260 10.56 -28.64 2.20
CA ARG A 260 10.73 -28.67 3.66
C ARG A 260 9.40 -28.59 4.41
N TRP A 261 8.40 -27.94 3.81
CA TRP A 261 7.13 -27.60 4.46
C TRP A 261 5.92 -28.22 3.79
N GLU A 262 6.14 -29.07 2.76
CA GLU A 262 5.08 -29.69 1.97
C GLU A 262 4.09 -28.66 1.39
N MET A 263 4.56 -27.43 1.13
CA MET A 263 3.73 -26.42 0.48
C MET A 263 3.50 -26.81 -0.98
N ARG A 264 2.28 -26.61 -1.45
CA ARG A 264 1.92 -26.75 -2.86
C ARG A 264 2.00 -25.40 -3.53
N HIS A 265 2.63 -25.36 -4.70
CA HIS A 265 2.58 -24.22 -5.59
C HIS A 265 1.39 -24.38 -6.54
N GLY A 266 0.64 -23.31 -6.75
CA GLY A 266 -0.51 -23.29 -7.63
C GLY A 266 -0.70 -21.95 -8.31
N VAL A 267 -1.50 -21.95 -9.37
CA VAL A 267 -1.92 -20.75 -10.09
C VAL A 267 -3.42 -20.86 -10.35
N LYS A 268 -4.19 -19.88 -9.88
CA LYS A 268 -5.64 -19.79 -10.11
C LYS A 268 -5.98 -18.40 -10.64
N ASP A 269 -6.56 -18.34 -11.85
CA ASP A 269 -6.99 -17.10 -12.50
C ASP A 269 -5.90 -15.99 -12.53
N GLY A 270 -4.64 -16.43 -12.66
CA GLY A 270 -3.46 -15.58 -12.69
C GLY A 270 -2.92 -15.14 -11.32
N ILE A 271 -3.49 -15.63 -10.21
CA ILE A 271 -2.91 -15.53 -8.87
C ILE A 271 -2.03 -16.75 -8.63
N GLU A 272 -0.72 -16.54 -8.58
CA GLU A 272 0.25 -17.54 -8.14
C GLU A 272 0.25 -17.59 -6.60
N TYR A 273 0.36 -18.78 -6.00
CA TYR A 273 0.36 -18.91 -4.54
C TYR A 273 1.16 -20.11 -4.04
N LEU A 274 1.49 -20.08 -2.75
CA LEU A 274 1.95 -21.22 -1.97
C LEU A 274 0.91 -21.58 -0.92
N LEU A 275 0.54 -22.85 -0.85
CA LEU A 275 -0.47 -23.35 0.09
C LEU A 275 0.07 -24.54 0.88
N ARG A 276 -0.01 -24.46 2.21
CA ARG A 276 0.19 -25.62 3.08
C ARG A 276 -1.16 -26.05 3.63
N VAL A 277 -1.53 -27.32 3.50
CA VAL A 277 -2.71 -27.91 4.16
C VAL A 277 -2.21 -29.06 5.07
N PRO A 278 -2.50 -29.04 6.39
CA PRO A 278 -2.14 -30.14 7.28
C PRO A 278 -2.77 -31.46 6.81
N ARG A 279 -2.08 -32.58 7.04
CA ARG A 279 -2.63 -33.91 6.73
C ARG A 279 -3.83 -34.19 7.64
N GLY A 280 -4.94 -34.62 7.06
CA GLY A 280 -6.18 -34.88 7.80
C GLY A 280 -6.95 -33.61 8.21
N TYR A 281 -6.56 -32.44 7.70
CA TYR A 281 -7.32 -31.21 7.93
C TYR A 281 -8.70 -31.28 7.26
N ASP A 282 -9.74 -31.01 8.03
CA ASP A 282 -11.11 -30.80 7.55
C ASP A 282 -11.52 -29.37 7.90
N PHE A 283 -11.99 -28.62 6.90
CA PHE A 283 -12.43 -27.24 7.08
C PHE A 283 -13.66 -27.12 7.99
N ALA A 284 -14.53 -28.12 8.05
CA ALA A 284 -15.73 -28.06 8.89
C ALA A 284 -15.39 -28.13 10.38
N THR A 285 -14.38 -28.91 10.76
CA THR A 285 -14.08 -29.23 12.17
C THR A 285 -12.74 -28.69 12.66
N GLY A 286 -11.80 -28.44 11.75
CA GLY A 286 -10.46 -27.94 12.07
C GLY A 286 -10.41 -26.43 12.26
N PRO A 287 -9.26 -25.88 12.69
CA PRO A 287 -9.04 -24.44 12.85
C PRO A 287 -9.14 -23.64 11.55
N ASP A 288 -9.45 -22.35 11.66
CA ASP A 288 -9.64 -21.47 10.51
C ASP A 288 -8.34 -21.28 9.70
N PRO A 289 -8.36 -21.44 8.35
CA PRO A 289 -7.20 -21.17 7.50
C PRO A 289 -6.76 -19.71 7.55
N VAL A 290 -5.46 -19.50 7.35
CA VAL A 290 -4.85 -18.17 7.31
C VAL A 290 -4.40 -17.83 5.90
N VAL A 291 -4.85 -16.70 5.36
CA VAL A 291 -4.34 -16.11 4.13
C VAL A 291 -3.39 -14.98 4.50
N PHE A 292 -2.10 -15.16 4.23
CA PHE A 292 -1.09 -14.14 4.48
C PHE A 292 -0.73 -13.37 3.21
N VAL A 293 -1.20 -12.13 3.13
CA VAL A 293 -0.97 -11.22 2.01
C VAL A 293 0.20 -10.28 2.31
N HIS A 294 1.29 -10.48 1.58
CA HIS A 294 2.53 -9.74 1.80
C HIS A 294 2.53 -8.35 1.15
N GLY A 295 3.37 -7.45 1.66
CA GLY A 295 3.62 -6.11 1.11
C GLY A 295 4.75 -6.08 0.08
N LEU A 296 5.01 -4.87 -0.44
CA LEU A 296 6.04 -4.63 -1.45
C LEU A 296 7.47 -4.86 -0.93
N GLY A 297 8.39 -5.20 -1.83
CA GLY A 297 9.81 -5.38 -1.53
C GLY A 297 10.42 -6.57 -2.26
N LEU A 298 10.99 -7.55 -1.56
CA LEU A 298 11.82 -8.63 -2.16
C LEU A 298 11.11 -9.99 -2.27
N GLY A 299 9.79 -10.04 -2.10
CA GLY A 299 9.01 -11.28 -2.10
C GLY A 299 9.38 -12.22 -0.96
N LEU A 300 9.46 -13.52 -1.22
CA LEU A 300 9.77 -14.55 -0.22
C LEU A 300 11.08 -14.30 0.54
N VAL A 301 12.07 -13.66 -0.09
CA VAL A 301 13.34 -13.32 0.57
C VAL A 301 13.11 -12.44 1.80
N GLN A 302 12.23 -11.45 1.69
CA GLN A 302 11.89 -10.54 2.78
C GLN A 302 11.03 -11.23 3.86
N TYR A 303 10.10 -12.08 3.45
CA TYR A 303 9.14 -12.72 4.36
C TYR A 303 9.60 -14.08 4.91
N LYS A 304 10.82 -14.54 4.56
CA LYS A 304 11.33 -15.86 4.93
C LYS A 304 11.16 -16.16 6.43
N LEU A 305 11.59 -15.24 7.28
CA LEU A 305 11.62 -15.43 8.73
C LEU A 305 10.21 -15.59 9.29
N ILE A 306 9.31 -14.65 8.98
CA ILE A 306 7.94 -14.69 9.49
C ILE A 306 7.15 -15.87 8.92
N LEU A 307 7.22 -16.14 7.60
CA LEU A 307 6.48 -17.23 6.99
C LEU A 307 6.91 -18.59 7.54
N SER A 308 8.22 -18.82 7.73
CA SER A 308 8.72 -20.08 8.32
C SER A 308 8.21 -20.28 9.75
N ARG A 309 8.08 -19.19 10.52
CA ARG A 309 7.56 -19.26 11.88
C ARG A 309 6.07 -19.46 11.93
N LEU A 310 5.31 -18.79 11.07
CA LEU A 310 3.88 -19.05 10.93
C LEU A 310 3.63 -20.51 10.57
N LEU A 311 4.43 -21.10 9.66
CA LEU A 311 4.33 -22.52 9.33
C LEU A 311 4.67 -23.44 10.52
N HIS A 312 5.58 -23.05 11.41
CA HIS A 312 5.85 -23.77 12.66
C HIS A 312 4.70 -23.64 13.67
N LEU A 313 4.22 -22.41 13.89
CA LEU A 313 3.27 -22.06 14.94
C LEU A 313 1.85 -22.50 14.61
N LEU A 314 1.45 -22.35 13.34
CA LEU A 314 0.13 -22.65 12.82
C LEU A 314 0.13 -23.99 12.06
N GLY A 315 0.85 -24.97 12.61
CA GLY A 315 1.02 -26.30 11.99
C GLY A 315 -0.27 -27.13 11.95
N ASP A 316 -1.32 -26.71 12.66
CA ASP A 316 -2.64 -27.32 12.78
C ASP A 316 -3.65 -26.84 11.72
N ARG A 317 -3.36 -25.74 11.02
CA ARG A 317 -4.27 -25.12 10.05
C ARG A 317 -3.62 -24.87 8.68
N PRO A 318 -4.43 -24.60 7.64
CA PRO A 318 -3.89 -24.22 6.35
C PRO A 318 -3.31 -22.81 6.35
N ILE A 319 -2.24 -22.62 5.57
CA ILE A 319 -1.65 -21.31 5.31
C ILE A 319 -1.55 -21.10 3.81
N LEU A 320 -2.24 -20.08 3.31
CA LEU A 320 -2.20 -19.61 1.93
C LEU A 320 -1.35 -18.33 1.84
N PHE A 321 -0.36 -18.31 0.97
CA PHE A 321 0.52 -17.18 0.72
C PHE A 321 0.48 -16.81 -0.77
N PRO A 322 -0.37 -15.83 -1.17
CA PRO A 322 -0.40 -15.34 -2.54
C PRO A 322 0.93 -14.66 -2.92
N LEU A 323 1.50 -15.04 -4.06
CA LEU A 323 2.73 -14.48 -4.61
C LEU A 323 2.40 -13.31 -5.53
N GLN A 324 2.97 -12.14 -5.23
CA GLN A 324 2.73 -10.91 -6.01
C GLN A 324 4.01 -10.48 -6.75
N PRO A 325 4.25 -10.98 -7.98
CA PRO A 325 5.51 -10.75 -8.71
C PRO A 325 5.74 -9.27 -9.02
N HIS A 326 4.67 -8.51 -9.29
CA HIS A 326 4.69 -7.09 -9.66
C HIS A 326 5.15 -6.15 -8.53
N ILE A 327 5.19 -6.61 -7.28
CA ILE A 327 5.76 -5.88 -6.12
C ILE A 327 6.95 -6.58 -5.46
N SER A 328 7.45 -7.65 -6.07
CA SER A 328 8.52 -8.51 -5.52
C SER A 328 9.81 -8.46 -6.34
N GLN A 329 9.96 -7.44 -7.21
CA GLN A 329 11.08 -7.26 -8.15
C GLN A 329 11.36 -8.49 -9.03
N GLN A 330 10.32 -9.25 -9.39
CA GLN A 330 10.46 -10.45 -10.22
C GLN A 330 10.46 -10.10 -11.71
N VAL A 331 11.46 -9.37 -12.20
CA VAL A 331 11.49 -8.84 -13.59
C VAL A 331 11.33 -9.91 -14.69
N PHE A 332 11.71 -11.15 -14.39
CA PHE A 332 11.62 -12.29 -15.33
C PHE A 332 10.27 -13.00 -15.28
N HIS A 333 9.39 -12.65 -14.34
CA HIS A 333 8.07 -13.24 -14.23
C HIS A 333 7.12 -12.62 -15.27
N PRO A 334 6.31 -13.40 -16.01
CA PRO A 334 5.43 -12.88 -17.05
C PRO A 334 4.42 -11.84 -16.54
N GLY A 335 3.92 -12.02 -15.32
CA GLY A 335 3.01 -11.08 -14.64
C GLY A 335 3.69 -9.88 -13.95
N PHE A 336 4.99 -9.63 -14.16
CA PHE A 336 5.72 -8.59 -13.44
C PHE A 336 5.21 -7.16 -13.68
N LEU A 337 4.83 -6.82 -14.91
CA LEU A 337 4.27 -5.50 -15.26
C LEU A 337 2.76 -5.52 -15.49
N LEU A 338 2.10 -6.62 -15.12
CA LEU A 338 0.67 -6.84 -15.33
C LEU A 338 -0.03 -7.02 -13.97
N PRO A 339 -0.07 -5.98 -13.12
CA PRO A 339 -0.81 -6.05 -11.86
C PRO A 339 -2.30 -6.19 -12.14
N LYS A 340 -2.98 -7.03 -11.35
CA LYS A 340 -4.44 -7.18 -11.42
C LYS A 340 -5.12 -6.08 -10.63
N GLY A 341 -6.26 -5.61 -11.12
CA GLY A 341 -7.10 -4.63 -10.41
C GLY A 341 -7.90 -5.24 -9.26
N ARG A 342 -8.64 -4.40 -8.52
CA ARG A 342 -9.50 -4.78 -7.38
C ARG A 342 -10.44 -5.94 -7.72
N LYS A 343 -11.29 -5.76 -8.74
CA LYS A 343 -12.35 -6.71 -9.09
C LYS A 343 -11.79 -8.08 -9.51
N GLU A 344 -10.76 -8.06 -10.35
CA GLU A 344 -10.09 -9.29 -10.82
C GLU A 344 -9.43 -10.03 -9.67
N THR A 345 -8.72 -9.32 -8.78
CA THR A 345 -8.03 -9.93 -7.64
C THR A 345 -9.02 -10.54 -6.65
N ALA A 346 -10.09 -9.81 -6.31
CA ALA A 346 -11.12 -10.31 -5.40
C ALA A 346 -11.84 -11.53 -5.97
N ALA A 347 -12.20 -11.51 -7.25
CA ALA A 347 -12.84 -12.65 -7.92
C ALA A 347 -11.92 -13.87 -7.99
N ALA A 348 -10.64 -13.69 -8.34
CA ALA A 348 -9.67 -14.79 -8.40
C ALA A 348 -9.39 -15.39 -7.01
N MET A 349 -9.26 -14.55 -5.98
CA MET A 349 -9.12 -15.02 -4.60
C MET A 349 -10.35 -15.80 -4.15
N ARG A 350 -11.56 -15.32 -4.41
CA ARG A 350 -12.79 -16.06 -4.10
C ARG A 350 -12.84 -17.40 -4.84
N ALA A 351 -12.55 -17.41 -6.14
CA ALA A 351 -12.54 -18.64 -6.95
C ALA A 351 -11.53 -19.67 -6.41
N LEU A 352 -10.37 -19.21 -5.94
CA LEU A 352 -9.40 -20.05 -5.24
C LEU A 352 -9.96 -20.62 -3.93
N LEU A 353 -10.58 -19.78 -3.09
CA LEU A 353 -11.15 -20.24 -1.82
C LEU A 353 -12.30 -21.25 -2.01
N VAL A 354 -13.09 -21.11 -3.10
CA VAL A 354 -14.10 -22.09 -3.50
C VAL A 354 -13.44 -23.41 -3.92
N GLU A 355 -12.40 -23.37 -4.75
CA GLU A 355 -11.65 -24.57 -5.17
C GLU A 355 -11.02 -25.31 -3.98
N LEU A 356 -10.60 -24.57 -2.95
CA LEU A 356 -10.07 -25.14 -1.70
C LEU A 356 -11.17 -25.70 -0.78
N GLY A 357 -12.45 -25.51 -1.12
CA GLY A 357 -13.59 -25.94 -0.31
C GLY A 357 -13.80 -25.12 0.96
N TRP A 358 -13.16 -23.95 1.08
CA TRP A 358 -13.30 -23.05 2.23
C TRP A 358 -14.52 -22.13 2.08
N VAL A 359 -15.03 -21.98 0.86
CA VAL A 359 -16.18 -21.13 0.51
C VAL A 359 -17.12 -21.91 -0.39
N ARG A 360 -18.43 -21.69 -0.23
CA ARG A 360 -19.47 -22.32 -1.06
C ARG A 360 -19.51 -21.69 -2.45
N ASP A 361 -19.73 -22.51 -3.47
CA ASP A 361 -20.08 -22.02 -4.80
C ASP A 361 -21.54 -21.54 -4.82
N GLU A 362 -21.78 -20.31 -5.24
CA GLU A 362 -23.13 -19.72 -5.34
C GLU A 362 -24.00 -20.44 -6.38
N GLY A 363 -23.40 -21.24 -7.29
CA GLY A 363 -24.10 -22.03 -8.30
C GLY A 363 -24.66 -23.38 -7.85
N GLU A 364 -24.26 -23.89 -6.68
CA GLU A 364 -24.76 -25.19 -6.18
C GLU A 364 -26.15 -25.05 -5.54
N LYS A 365 -27.17 -25.64 -6.18
CA LYS A 365 -28.52 -25.79 -5.60
C LYS A 365 -28.43 -26.47 -4.23
N GLU A 366 -29.28 -26.06 -3.29
CA GLU A 366 -29.49 -26.71 -1.99
C GLU A 366 -29.89 -28.17 -2.18
N VAL A 367 -28.92 -29.06 -2.37
CA VAL A 367 -29.16 -30.50 -2.37
C VAL A 367 -28.43 -31.06 -1.16
N SER A 368 -29.21 -31.31 -0.11
CA SER A 368 -28.94 -32.24 1.00
C SER A 368 -27.66 -32.05 1.83
N VAL A 369 -27.04 -30.87 1.86
CA VAL A 369 -26.01 -30.58 2.88
C VAL A 369 -26.70 -29.99 4.10
N ASP A 370 -26.42 -30.57 5.26
CA ASP A 370 -27.01 -30.19 6.54
C ASP A 370 -26.81 -28.67 6.80
N LEU A 371 -27.91 -27.95 7.04
CA LEU A 371 -27.89 -26.48 7.19
C LEU A 371 -26.94 -26.04 8.32
N ASP A 372 -26.76 -26.90 9.32
CA ASP A 372 -25.87 -26.64 10.46
C ASP A 372 -24.39 -26.74 10.09
N VAL A 373 -24.01 -27.66 9.21
CA VAL A 373 -22.63 -27.76 8.67
C VAL A 373 -22.33 -26.57 7.75
N LEU A 374 -23.32 -26.10 7.00
CA LEU A 374 -23.21 -24.92 6.14
C LEU A 374 -23.07 -23.62 6.93
N ARG A 375 -23.85 -23.44 8.01
CA ARG A 375 -23.69 -22.32 8.95
C ARG A 375 -22.32 -22.35 9.64
N ALA A 376 -21.84 -23.54 10.00
CA ALA A 376 -20.53 -23.76 10.59
C ALA A 376 -19.33 -23.49 9.66
N ARG A 377 -19.55 -23.14 8.39
CA ARG A 377 -18.49 -22.81 7.41
C ARG A 377 -18.40 -21.32 7.06
N LYS A 378 -19.37 -20.50 7.48
CA LYS A 378 -19.45 -19.08 7.08
C LYS A 378 -18.39 -18.24 7.81
N GLY A 379 -17.65 -17.42 7.07
CA GLY A 379 -16.69 -16.47 7.64
C GLY A 379 -15.36 -17.05 8.12
N ARG A 380 -15.08 -18.34 7.91
CA ARG A 380 -13.98 -19.04 8.61
C ARG A 380 -12.59 -18.85 8.02
N VAL A 381 -12.31 -17.70 7.39
CA VAL A 381 -10.98 -17.40 6.84
C VAL A 381 -10.36 -16.23 7.60
N THR A 382 -9.15 -16.42 8.12
CA THR A 382 -8.36 -15.37 8.75
C THR A 382 -7.49 -14.67 7.71
N LEU A 383 -7.62 -13.35 7.58
CA LEU A 383 -6.74 -12.54 6.75
C LEU A 383 -5.63 -11.92 7.58
N LEU A 384 -4.38 -12.16 7.20
CA LEU A 384 -3.21 -11.45 7.72
C LEU A 384 -2.61 -10.64 6.58
N SER A 385 -2.38 -9.35 6.79
CA SER A 385 -1.76 -8.50 5.76
C SER A 385 -0.71 -7.57 6.34
N HIS A 386 0.29 -7.25 5.54
CA HIS A 386 1.32 -6.28 5.90
C HIS A 386 1.52 -5.22 4.82
N SER A 387 1.65 -3.95 5.24
CA SER A 387 1.99 -2.85 4.35
C SER A 387 1.07 -2.83 3.11
N ASN A 388 1.62 -2.74 1.90
CA ASN A 388 0.87 -2.79 0.63
C ASN A 388 -0.09 -3.98 0.49
N GLY A 389 0.15 -5.10 1.18
CA GLY A 389 -0.77 -6.24 1.22
C GLY A 389 -2.14 -5.89 1.80
N SER A 390 -2.23 -4.81 2.61
CA SER A 390 -3.49 -4.30 3.13
C SER A 390 -4.44 -3.80 2.03
N PHE A 391 -3.95 -3.47 0.82
CA PHE A 391 -4.83 -3.12 -0.30
C PHE A 391 -5.59 -4.34 -0.82
N VAL A 392 -4.91 -5.46 -1.04
CA VAL A 392 -5.57 -6.71 -1.43
C VAL A 392 -6.50 -7.20 -0.31
N HIS A 393 -6.10 -7.04 0.95
CA HIS A 393 -6.98 -7.29 2.10
C HIS A 393 -8.26 -6.42 2.02
N ALA A 394 -8.13 -5.11 1.82
CA ALA A 394 -9.27 -4.21 1.66
C ALA A 394 -10.18 -4.61 0.49
N TRP A 395 -9.60 -5.01 -0.65
CA TRP A 395 -10.36 -5.47 -1.82
C TRP A 395 -11.17 -6.72 -1.53
N MET A 396 -10.61 -7.66 -0.77
CA MET A 396 -11.30 -8.88 -0.35
C MET A 396 -12.45 -8.58 0.62
N LEU A 397 -12.22 -7.73 1.63
CA LEU A 397 -13.27 -7.33 2.58
C LEU A 397 -14.42 -6.58 1.91
N LYS A 398 -14.12 -5.68 0.96
CA LYS A 398 -15.16 -4.94 0.22
C LYS A 398 -16.00 -5.82 -0.70
N ALA A 399 -15.39 -6.84 -1.29
CA ALA A 399 -16.07 -7.70 -2.25
C ALA A 399 -16.86 -8.81 -1.56
N HIS A 400 -16.28 -9.43 -0.53
CA HIS A 400 -16.79 -10.64 0.13
C HIS A 400 -16.57 -10.60 1.64
N PRO A 401 -17.13 -9.59 2.36
CA PRO A 401 -16.92 -9.43 3.81
C PRO A 401 -17.37 -10.65 4.62
N GLU A 402 -18.37 -11.39 4.13
CA GLU A 402 -18.94 -12.58 4.77
C GLU A 402 -17.98 -13.78 4.84
N LEU A 403 -16.85 -13.74 4.13
CA LEU A 403 -15.85 -14.81 4.10
C LEU A 403 -14.78 -14.66 5.20
N TYR A 404 -14.62 -13.45 5.76
CA TYR A 404 -13.47 -13.10 6.58
C TYR A 404 -13.91 -12.64 7.97
N ASN A 405 -13.99 -13.57 8.91
CA ASN A 405 -14.41 -13.30 10.29
C ASN A 405 -13.25 -12.84 11.18
N ARG A 406 -11.99 -13.06 10.76
CA ARG A 406 -10.80 -12.57 11.46
C ARG A 406 -9.88 -11.78 10.53
N SER A 407 -9.46 -10.60 10.97
CA SER A 407 -8.63 -9.68 10.17
C SER A 407 -7.47 -9.13 11.00
N CYS A 408 -6.24 -9.34 10.53
CA CYS A 408 -5.03 -8.82 11.14
C CYS A 408 -4.28 -7.91 10.15
N PHE A 409 -4.03 -6.68 10.58
CA PHE A 409 -3.33 -5.66 9.82
C PHE A 409 -2.03 -5.29 10.51
N VAL A 410 -0.91 -5.42 9.80
CA VAL A 410 0.41 -4.99 10.28
C VAL A 410 0.91 -3.83 9.44
N ASP A 411 1.05 -2.67 10.06
CA ASP A 411 1.40 -1.40 9.42
C ASP A 411 0.62 -1.14 8.12
N PRO A 412 -0.73 -1.19 8.18
CA PRO A 412 -1.60 -1.05 7.01
C PRO A 412 -1.49 0.33 6.36
N VAL A 413 -1.42 0.36 5.03
CA VAL A 413 -1.37 1.61 4.23
C VAL A 413 -2.73 1.98 3.63
N THR A 414 -3.79 1.26 4.01
CA THR A 414 -5.16 1.43 3.49
C THR A 414 -5.98 2.48 4.27
N PHE A 415 -5.64 2.73 5.53
CA PHE A 415 -6.32 3.69 6.39
C PHE A 415 -5.80 5.11 6.19
N CYS A 416 -6.71 6.08 6.33
CA CYS A 416 -6.43 7.52 6.17
C CYS A 416 -5.68 7.83 4.88
N SER A 417 -5.76 6.95 3.88
CA SER A 417 -4.89 7.06 2.73
C SER A 417 -5.17 8.42 2.09
N TRP A 418 -6.45 8.84 1.98
CA TRP A 418 -6.98 10.13 1.43
C TRP A 418 -6.25 11.41 1.85
N GLU A 419 -5.47 11.36 2.91
CA GLU A 419 -4.69 12.50 3.41
C GLU A 419 -3.34 12.65 2.70
N GLY A 420 -2.92 11.64 1.94
CA GLY A 420 -1.78 11.72 1.03
C GLY A 420 -0.42 11.43 1.67
N ASP A 421 -0.34 11.14 2.97
CA ASP A 421 0.94 10.87 3.66
C ASP A 421 1.70 9.70 3.05
N VAL A 422 1.07 8.54 2.87
CA VAL A 422 1.70 7.35 2.26
C VAL A 422 2.24 7.68 0.87
N CYS A 423 1.44 8.33 0.04
CA CYS A 423 1.80 8.75 -1.31
C CYS A 423 2.99 9.71 -1.29
N TYR A 424 2.90 10.78 -0.51
CA TYR A 424 3.94 11.79 -0.41
C TYR A 424 5.24 11.19 0.14
N ASN A 425 5.19 10.47 1.26
CA ASN A 425 6.35 9.93 1.95
C ASN A 425 7.09 8.89 1.10
N PHE A 426 6.35 8.02 0.41
CA PHE A 426 6.93 6.93 -0.36
C PHE A 426 7.40 7.35 -1.76
N ILE A 427 6.71 8.30 -2.42
CA ILE A 427 6.94 8.63 -3.85
C ILE A 427 7.51 10.03 -4.06
N TYR A 428 7.15 11.03 -3.25
CA TYR A 428 7.46 12.43 -3.56
C TYR A 428 8.43 13.10 -2.59
N ARG A 429 8.55 12.59 -1.37
CA ARG A 429 9.37 13.16 -0.30
C ARG A 429 10.84 13.25 -0.74
N PRO A 430 11.49 14.41 -0.62
CA PRO A 430 12.93 14.53 -0.82
C PRO A 430 13.71 13.57 0.10
N CYS A 431 14.69 12.86 -0.46
CA CYS A 431 15.54 11.96 0.32
C CYS A 431 16.60 12.77 1.07
N THR A 432 16.44 12.86 2.38
CA THR A 432 17.31 13.63 3.29
C THR A 432 18.15 12.77 4.23
N THR A 433 17.76 11.50 4.43
CA THR A 433 18.44 10.53 5.30
C THR A 433 18.80 9.28 4.51
N GLY A 434 19.68 8.46 5.08
CA GLY A 434 20.08 7.18 4.50
C GLY A 434 18.90 6.23 4.31
N ILE A 435 18.01 6.10 5.30
CA ILE A 435 16.84 5.22 5.18
C ILE A 435 15.85 5.70 4.13
N HIS A 436 15.67 7.02 3.97
CA HIS A 436 14.86 7.57 2.87
C HIS A 436 15.45 7.18 1.51
N LEU A 437 16.77 7.24 1.37
CA LEU A 437 17.45 6.87 0.13
C LEU A 437 17.40 5.36 -0.14
N VAL A 438 17.54 4.52 0.91
CA VAL A 438 17.36 3.06 0.80
C VAL A 438 15.95 2.75 0.30
N MET A 439 14.92 3.28 0.97
CA MET A 439 13.53 3.05 0.56
C MET A 439 13.27 3.57 -0.85
N ARG A 440 13.78 4.77 -1.18
CA ARG A 440 13.62 5.36 -2.50
C ARG A 440 14.21 4.46 -3.59
N TYR A 441 15.51 4.18 -3.50
CA TYR A 441 16.24 3.47 -4.55
C TYR A 441 15.89 1.98 -4.58
N PHE A 442 15.92 1.32 -3.41
CA PHE A 442 15.77 -0.13 -3.31
C PHE A 442 14.33 -0.63 -3.35
N VAL A 443 13.33 0.25 -3.22
CA VAL A 443 11.93 -0.17 -3.16
C VAL A 443 11.04 0.69 -4.06
N SER A 444 10.89 1.98 -3.77
CA SER A 444 9.89 2.87 -4.41
C SER A 444 10.11 3.07 -5.91
N THR A 445 11.37 3.29 -6.35
CA THR A 445 11.70 3.51 -7.77
C THR A 445 12.06 2.22 -8.52
N GLU A 446 11.73 1.06 -7.95
CA GLU A 446 11.83 -0.20 -8.67
C GLU A 446 10.77 -0.28 -9.77
N LEU A 447 11.09 -0.89 -10.90
CA LEU A 447 10.29 -0.84 -12.12
C LEU A 447 8.86 -1.39 -11.93
N GLY A 448 8.71 -2.55 -11.27
CA GLY A 448 7.40 -3.16 -11.02
C GLY A 448 6.58 -2.37 -9.99
N VAL A 449 7.23 -1.98 -8.89
CA VAL A 449 6.61 -1.14 -7.84
C VAL A 449 6.15 0.21 -8.41
N ALA A 450 6.99 0.87 -9.21
CA ALA A 450 6.67 2.12 -9.87
C ALA A 450 5.50 1.96 -10.86
N ASN A 451 5.46 0.86 -11.61
CA ASN A 451 4.34 0.53 -12.50
C ASN A 451 3.02 0.34 -11.72
N LEU A 452 3.04 -0.35 -10.58
CA LEU A 452 1.85 -0.48 -9.75
C LEU A 452 1.41 0.89 -9.22
N LEU A 453 2.30 1.60 -8.51
CA LEU A 453 1.93 2.77 -7.72
C LEU A 453 1.69 4.03 -8.56
N GLN A 454 2.40 4.20 -9.69
CA GLN A 454 2.30 5.40 -10.53
C GLN A 454 1.52 5.16 -11.81
N ARG A 455 0.99 3.95 -12.08
CA ARG A 455 0.16 3.71 -13.28
C ARG A 455 -1.07 2.83 -13.06
N ASN A 456 -1.10 2.02 -12.01
CA ASN A 456 -2.19 1.09 -11.74
C ASN A 456 -2.78 1.26 -10.33
N PHE A 457 -2.62 2.46 -9.75
CA PHE A 457 -3.09 2.76 -8.40
C PHE A 457 -4.48 3.38 -8.44
N ASP A 458 -5.44 2.72 -7.80
CA ASP A 458 -6.80 3.26 -7.60
C ASP A 458 -7.02 3.60 -6.13
N TRP A 459 -7.09 4.90 -5.89
CA TRP A 459 -7.26 5.47 -4.57
C TRP A 459 -8.51 5.00 -3.82
N SER A 460 -9.64 5.05 -4.51
CA SER A 460 -10.95 4.73 -3.94
C SER A 460 -11.05 3.25 -3.58
N SER A 461 -10.49 2.38 -4.44
CA SER A 461 -10.40 0.95 -4.21
C SER A 461 -9.47 0.62 -3.04
N ASN A 462 -8.35 1.33 -2.93
CA ASN A 462 -7.30 1.07 -1.96
C ASN A 462 -7.57 1.62 -0.56
N SER A 463 -8.49 2.58 -0.41
CA SER A 463 -8.89 3.11 0.91
C SER A 463 -9.82 2.13 1.62
N LEU A 464 -9.55 1.74 2.87
CA LEU A 464 -10.46 0.91 3.67
C LEU A 464 -11.06 1.77 4.78
N TRP A 465 -12.38 1.77 4.85
CA TRP A 465 -13.11 2.46 5.90
C TRP A 465 -13.35 1.49 7.07
N TYR A 466 -13.38 2.02 8.30
CA TYR A 466 -13.59 1.23 9.51
C TYR A 466 -14.88 0.37 9.43
N GLU A 467 -15.97 0.94 8.89
CA GLU A 467 -17.28 0.28 8.77
C GLU A 467 -17.27 -0.90 7.79
N GLU A 468 -16.25 -0.97 6.93
CA GLU A 468 -16.09 -2.04 5.94
C GLU A 468 -15.35 -3.26 6.52
N ILE A 469 -14.94 -3.20 7.78
CA ILE A 469 -14.22 -4.28 8.46
C ILE A 469 -15.21 -5.05 9.35
N PRO A 470 -15.48 -6.34 9.05
CA PRO A 470 -16.28 -7.18 9.92
C PRO A 470 -15.67 -7.26 11.32
N ASN A 471 -16.48 -7.04 12.35
CA ASN A 471 -16.08 -7.16 13.75
C ASN A 471 -14.86 -6.29 14.14
N ALA A 472 -14.73 -5.09 13.56
CA ALA A 472 -13.55 -4.23 13.73
C ALA A 472 -13.22 -3.87 15.21
N ARG A 473 -14.23 -3.83 16.08
CA ARG A 473 -14.09 -3.56 17.53
C ARG A 473 -13.72 -4.78 18.36
N ASP A 474 -14.01 -5.97 17.88
CA ASP A 474 -13.80 -7.20 18.63
C ASP A 474 -12.29 -7.55 18.58
N PRO A 475 -11.57 -7.47 19.72
CA PRO A 475 -10.12 -7.69 19.75
C PRO A 475 -9.72 -9.15 19.44
N TYR A 476 -10.63 -10.11 19.55
CA TYR A 476 -10.38 -11.51 19.19
C TYR A 476 -10.51 -11.72 17.68
N ARG A 477 -11.36 -10.92 17.02
CA ARG A 477 -11.61 -11.00 15.58
C ARG A 477 -10.78 -10.04 14.75
N THR A 478 -10.48 -8.86 15.25
CA THR A 478 -9.72 -7.86 14.49
C THR A 478 -8.54 -7.33 15.31
N LYS A 479 -7.35 -7.36 14.71
CA LYS A 479 -6.12 -6.83 15.31
C LYS A 479 -5.37 -5.90 14.35
N PHE A 480 -4.89 -4.79 14.89
CA PHE A 480 -4.11 -3.79 14.19
C PHE A 480 -2.76 -3.62 14.90
N PHE A 481 -1.67 -3.64 14.15
CA PHE A 481 -0.32 -3.36 14.64
C PHE A 481 0.20 -2.12 13.92
N LEU A 482 0.71 -1.15 14.68
CA LEU A 482 1.25 0.11 14.17
C LEU A 482 2.60 0.43 14.84
N GLY A 483 3.63 0.70 14.04
CA GLY A 483 4.87 1.32 14.49
C GLY A 483 4.79 2.85 14.46
N GLY A 484 5.04 3.53 15.57
CA GLY A 484 4.97 4.99 15.70
C GLY A 484 6.01 5.75 14.89
N ASN A 485 7.20 5.16 14.71
CA ASN A 485 8.31 5.70 13.91
C ASN A 485 8.26 5.22 12.43
N ASP A 486 7.07 4.91 11.93
CA ASP A 486 6.88 4.54 10.53
C ASP A 486 7.22 5.70 9.58
N ILE A 487 8.07 5.43 8.59
CA ILE A 487 8.52 6.44 7.62
C ILE A 487 7.62 6.53 6.39
N ILE A 488 6.66 5.61 6.24
CA ILE A 488 5.72 5.49 5.13
C ILE A 488 4.37 6.07 5.56
N LEU A 489 3.73 5.46 6.57
CA LEU A 489 2.42 5.89 7.05
C LEU A 489 2.52 6.83 8.25
N ASN A 490 1.50 7.65 8.46
CA ASN A 490 1.37 8.44 9.67
C ASN A 490 0.64 7.59 10.73
N ALA A 491 1.41 6.83 11.52
CA ALA A 491 0.88 5.85 12.46
C ALA A 491 -0.01 6.48 13.55
N GLU A 492 0.35 7.67 14.04
CA GLU A 492 -0.49 8.38 15.02
C GLU A 492 -1.83 8.80 14.42
N ARG A 493 -1.86 9.18 13.13
CA ARG A 493 -3.10 9.49 12.43
C ARG A 493 -4.01 8.26 12.29
N VAL A 494 -3.43 7.11 11.89
CA VAL A 494 -4.18 5.85 11.78
C VAL A 494 -4.67 5.38 13.16
N LYS A 495 -3.84 5.48 14.20
CA LYS A 495 -4.22 5.20 15.58
C LYS A 495 -5.40 6.07 16.01
N ARG A 496 -5.31 7.40 15.82
CA ARG A 496 -6.40 8.33 16.15
C ARG A 496 -7.68 7.99 15.40
N TYR A 497 -7.59 7.63 14.12
CA TYR A 497 -8.72 7.17 13.32
C TYR A 497 -9.35 5.90 13.91
N LEU A 498 -8.58 4.84 14.16
CA LEU A 498 -9.12 3.59 14.70
C LEU A 498 -9.70 3.76 16.11
N THR A 499 -9.02 4.50 16.99
CA THR A 499 -9.46 4.76 18.37
C THR A 499 -10.76 5.55 18.41
N SER A 500 -10.93 6.56 17.54
CA SER A 500 -12.18 7.32 17.47
C SER A 500 -13.37 6.45 17.07
N HIS A 501 -13.14 5.38 16.31
CA HIS A 501 -14.17 4.40 15.94
C HIS A 501 -14.38 3.29 16.99
N GLY A 502 -13.69 3.38 18.13
CA GLY A 502 -13.85 2.48 19.28
C GLY A 502 -12.88 1.29 19.29
N VAL A 503 -11.88 1.25 18.41
CA VAL A 503 -10.84 0.21 18.46
C VAL A 503 -9.85 0.54 19.58
N ARG A 504 -9.79 -0.30 20.63
CA ARG A 504 -8.80 -0.16 21.71
C ARG A 504 -8.00 -1.43 21.92
N LYS A 505 -8.56 -2.46 22.57
CA LYS A 505 -7.84 -3.72 22.83
C LYS A 505 -7.36 -4.40 21.55
N GLY A 506 -8.04 -4.16 20.43
CA GLY A 506 -7.67 -4.62 19.09
C GLY A 506 -6.47 -3.88 18.47
N LEU A 507 -5.95 -2.81 19.08
CA LEU A 507 -4.85 -2.01 18.56
C LEU A 507 -3.58 -2.18 19.40
N PHE A 508 -2.52 -2.67 18.77
CA PHE A 508 -1.16 -2.64 19.29
C PHE A 508 -0.39 -1.49 18.65
N TYR A 509 0.13 -0.58 19.48
CA TYR A 509 0.92 0.58 19.05
C TYR A 509 2.27 0.57 19.76
N ASP A 510 3.36 0.49 18.98
CA ASP A 510 4.73 0.63 19.48
C ASP A 510 5.26 2.02 19.07
N PRO A 511 5.35 3.00 19.97
CA PRO A 511 5.79 4.36 19.64
C PRO A 511 7.15 4.42 18.95
N GLU A 512 8.06 3.51 19.31
CA GLU A 512 9.41 3.45 18.73
C GLU A 512 9.52 2.48 17.55
N GLY A 513 8.44 1.74 17.28
CA GLY A 513 8.34 0.73 16.25
C GLY A 513 8.49 1.31 14.85
N ARG A 514 9.25 0.61 14.01
CA ARG A 514 9.42 0.92 12.58
C ARG A 514 8.42 0.11 11.74
N HIS A 515 8.25 0.52 10.48
CA HIS A 515 7.44 -0.21 9.51
C HIS A 515 7.85 -1.70 9.41
N GLY A 516 6.91 -2.60 9.66
CA GLY A 516 7.07 -4.05 9.64
C GLY A 516 7.74 -4.66 10.88
N GLN A 517 8.04 -3.85 11.91
CA GLN A 517 8.75 -4.30 13.10
C GLN A 517 7.94 -5.31 13.93
N ALA A 518 6.62 -5.33 13.82
CA ALA A 518 5.78 -6.33 14.51
C ALA A 518 6.08 -7.78 14.06
N PHE A 519 6.76 -7.99 12.94
CA PHE A 519 7.21 -9.32 12.53
C PHE A 519 8.59 -9.71 13.09
N TRP A 520 9.26 -8.83 13.81
CA TRP A 520 10.59 -9.09 14.34
C TRP A 520 10.49 -9.94 15.61
N ALA A 521 11.18 -11.09 15.55
CA ALA A 521 11.18 -12.18 16.53
C ALA A 521 11.12 -11.81 18.01
N GLU A 522 11.89 -10.81 18.38
CA GLU A 522 12.22 -10.49 19.75
C GLU A 522 11.36 -9.35 20.28
N GLY A 523 10.55 -8.72 19.41
CA GLY A 523 9.68 -7.61 19.78
C GLY A 523 8.38 -8.06 20.44
N GLU A 524 7.85 -7.21 21.33
CA GLU A 524 6.54 -7.42 21.96
C GLU A 524 5.41 -7.51 20.92
N GLY A 525 5.50 -6.75 19.82
CA GLY A 525 4.53 -6.83 18.72
C GLY A 525 4.46 -8.23 18.09
N TYR A 526 5.60 -8.93 17.96
CA TYR A 526 5.63 -10.29 17.45
C TYR A 526 5.01 -11.29 18.42
N LYS A 527 5.30 -11.15 19.73
CA LYS A 527 4.69 -12.00 20.76
C LYS A 527 3.17 -11.84 20.78
N GLU A 528 2.69 -10.60 20.70
CA GLU A 528 1.26 -10.30 20.65
C GLU A 528 0.60 -10.81 19.36
N LEU A 529 1.27 -10.67 18.20
CA LEU A 529 0.80 -11.24 16.94
C LEU A 529 0.65 -12.76 17.03
N VAL A 530 1.67 -13.44 17.55
CA VAL A 530 1.64 -14.90 17.72
C VAL A 530 0.52 -15.28 18.68
N ARG A 531 0.43 -14.62 19.86
CA ARG A 531 -0.63 -14.86 20.83
C ARG A 531 -1.99 -14.79 20.16
N TRP A 532 -2.27 -13.69 19.47
CA TRP A 532 -3.55 -13.47 18.79
C TRP A 532 -3.85 -14.52 17.72
N LEU A 533 -2.88 -14.87 16.87
CA LEU A 533 -3.06 -15.88 15.82
C LEU A 533 -3.32 -17.29 16.36
N THR A 534 -2.76 -17.61 17.53
CA THR A 534 -2.93 -18.91 18.19
C THR A 534 -4.13 -18.98 19.13
N GLU A 535 -4.68 -17.83 19.51
CA GLU A 535 -5.84 -17.74 20.39
C GLU A 535 -7.08 -18.33 19.68
N PRO A 536 -7.84 -19.21 20.37
CA PRO A 536 -9.04 -19.80 19.79
C PRO A 536 -10.11 -18.73 19.53
N ASP A 537 -10.88 -18.90 18.46
CA ASP A 537 -11.84 -17.91 17.94
C ASP A 537 -13.01 -17.62 18.91
N HIS A 538 -13.13 -18.43 19.98
CA HIS A 538 -14.03 -18.25 21.10
C HIS A 538 -13.27 -18.57 22.40
N PRO A 539 -13.03 -17.58 23.30
CA PRO A 539 -12.79 -17.94 24.69
C PRO A 539 -14.05 -18.65 25.17
N SER A 540 -13.91 -19.90 25.63
CA SER A 540 -14.96 -20.60 26.36
C SER A 540 -15.44 -19.69 27.49
N SER A 541 -16.67 -19.21 27.35
CA SER A 541 -17.41 -18.42 28.34
C SER A 541 -17.45 -19.08 29.71
#